data_AF-A0A3N5ZKP3-F1
#
_entry.id   AF-A0A3N5ZKP3-F1
#
_cell.length_a   1.000
_cell.length_b   1.000
_cell.length_c   1.000
_cell.angle_alpha   90.00
_cell.angle_beta   90.00
_cell.angle_gamma   90.00
#
_symmetry.space_group_name_H-M   'P 1'
#
loop_
_entity.id
_entity.type
_entity.pdbx_description
1 polymer ?
#
loop_
_entity_poly.entity_id
_entity_poly.type
_entity_poly.pdbx_seq_one_letter_code
_entity_poly.pdbx_strand_id
1 'polypeptide(L)'
;MPANLQNREVSMATGITSSVGHGGSNRDPDVRKVQTLLNRVPPYRGGPTVPLKVDGLCYAKTLAAIEKFQHAGCGFKWPDKRIDPGGRTWIELQKYDHAEPQPGQENLIICFPSSGEESASFVPTGSFASVAPAPPVTGDTLVALARQQIGMASSWVATTVVRLTKVRSEIQRYKVYTKEEIQSFASIETHFKVRIAYTPDVEAKARIDKINGTFKLILQALGVIAKDRLVGDPSKTYKAAAVPGGFFYPKDSVIVGRDFANCNPNLKAAVLIHECAHWVDGSCSHVATELPDPVGKPLHDKWAAIANPGKKNYLQMDYNLAIQNAYSYAQCALHNGLGIDKRPP
;
A
#
# COMPACT_ATOMS: atom_id res chain seq x y z
N MET A 1 13.71 23.11 48.11
CA MET A 1 13.16 22.81 46.77
C MET A 1 14.32 22.57 45.81
N PRO A 2 14.79 21.34 45.59
CA PRO A 2 15.65 21.04 44.46
C PRO A 2 14.85 20.38 43.34
N ALA A 3 14.95 20.97 42.16
CA ALA A 3 14.46 20.38 40.92
C ALA A 3 15.48 19.36 40.38
N ASN A 4 14.95 18.37 39.66
CA ASN A 4 15.58 17.77 38.49
C ASN A 4 16.62 16.65 38.71
N LEU A 5 16.20 15.56 39.38
CA LEU A 5 16.91 14.27 39.33
C LEU A 5 16.10 13.12 38.69
N GLN A 6 14.81 13.29 38.38
CA GLN A 6 14.02 12.21 37.75
C GLN A 6 14.17 12.08 36.22
N ASN A 7 14.84 13.01 35.52
CA ASN A 7 14.92 12.98 34.06
C ASN A 7 16.18 12.28 33.50
N ARG A 8 16.92 11.53 34.33
CA ARG A 8 18.13 10.79 33.90
C ARG A 8 17.98 9.27 33.87
N GLU A 9 16.86 8.70 34.32
CA GLU A 9 16.65 7.24 34.33
C GLU A 9 15.84 6.68 33.14
N VAL A 10 15.29 7.54 32.27
CA VAL A 10 14.49 7.08 31.12
C VAL A 10 15.35 6.76 29.87
N SER A 11 16.68 6.89 29.93
CA SER A 11 17.54 6.72 28.74
C SER A 11 18.38 5.42 28.66
N MET A 12 18.08 4.36 29.45
CA MET A 12 18.95 3.16 29.49
C MET A 12 18.27 1.79 29.22
N ALA A 13 16.98 1.72 28.90
CA ALA A 13 16.27 0.43 28.80
C ALA A 13 16.00 -0.12 27.37
N THR A 14 16.49 0.53 26.30
CA THR A 14 16.10 0.15 24.92
C THR A 14 17.18 -0.62 24.13
N GLY A 15 18.30 -1.02 24.74
CA GLY A 15 19.39 -1.80 24.11
C GLY A 15 19.30 -3.32 24.29
N ILE A 16 20.25 -4.07 23.71
CA ILE A 16 20.71 -5.38 24.21
C ILE A 16 21.88 -5.16 25.19
N THR A 17 21.97 -5.96 26.24
CA THR A 17 23.01 -5.81 27.29
C THR A 17 24.33 -6.48 26.95
N SER A 18 24.32 -7.46 26.06
CA SER A 18 25.50 -8.16 25.57
C SER A 18 25.29 -8.65 24.14
N SER A 19 26.35 -9.19 23.51
CA SER A 19 26.31 -9.61 22.12
C SER A 19 25.47 -10.87 21.90
N VAL A 20 24.75 -10.89 20.78
CA VAL A 20 23.85 -11.97 20.36
C VAL A 20 24.27 -12.48 18.99
N GLY A 21 24.35 -13.80 18.81
CA GLY A 21 24.79 -14.42 17.55
C GLY A 21 26.09 -15.19 17.70
N HIS A 22 26.82 -15.33 16.59
CA HIS A 22 28.03 -16.15 16.52
C HIS A 22 29.13 -15.64 17.47
N GLY A 23 29.61 -16.54 18.35
CA GLY A 23 30.58 -16.22 19.40
C GLY A 23 30.11 -15.21 20.45
N GLY A 24 28.80 -14.87 20.47
CA GLY A 24 28.22 -13.90 21.39
C GLY A 24 27.89 -14.47 22.77
N SER A 25 27.67 -13.59 23.74
CA SER A 25 27.26 -13.97 25.10
C SER A 25 25.87 -14.63 25.14
N ASN A 26 25.01 -14.33 24.17
CA ASN A 26 23.71 -14.97 23.95
C ASN A 26 22.82 -15.05 25.22
N ARG A 27 22.75 -13.95 25.98
CA ARG A 27 21.87 -13.86 27.14
C ARG A 27 20.41 -13.98 26.71
N ASP A 28 19.62 -14.79 27.40
CA ASP A 28 18.22 -15.08 27.04
C ASP A 28 17.39 -13.80 26.74
N PRO A 29 17.40 -12.75 27.58
CA PRO A 29 16.64 -11.52 27.31
C PRO A 29 17.06 -10.82 26.01
N ASP A 30 18.36 -10.80 25.71
CA ASP A 30 18.90 -10.15 24.52
C ASP A 30 18.55 -10.97 23.26
N VAL A 31 18.61 -12.30 23.34
CA VAL A 31 18.25 -13.20 22.23
C VAL A 31 16.77 -13.09 21.89
N ARG A 32 15.87 -13.05 22.88
CA ARG A 32 14.42 -12.88 22.66
C ARG A 32 14.11 -11.56 21.97
N LYS A 33 14.79 -10.48 22.39
CA LYS A 33 14.63 -9.16 21.78
C LYS A 33 15.07 -9.19 20.31
N VAL A 34 16.23 -9.76 20.02
CA VAL A 34 16.72 -9.92 18.63
C VAL A 34 15.77 -10.77 17.78
N GLN A 35 15.29 -11.91 18.28
CA GLN A 35 14.33 -12.76 17.55
C GLN A 35 13.02 -12.01 17.25
N THR A 36 12.52 -11.25 18.22
CA THR A 36 11.31 -10.43 18.08
C THR A 36 11.48 -9.38 16.98
N LEU A 37 12.61 -8.66 16.99
CA LEU A 37 12.89 -7.64 15.99
C LEU A 37 13.16 -8.23 14.61
N LEU A 38 13.89 -9.35 14.51
CA LEU A 38 14.12 -10.04 13.24
C LEU A 38 12.79 -10.46 12.59
N ASN A 39 11.81 -10.91 13.37
CA ASN A 39 10.48 -11.24 12.86
C ASN A 39 9.68 -10.03 12.35
N ARG A 40 10.05 -8.82 12.76
CA ARG A 40 9.45 -7.56 12.27
C ARG A 40 10.18 -7.03 11.03
N VAL A 41 11.35 -7.57 10.69
CA VAL A 41 12.03 -7.24 9.45
C VAL A 41 11.30 -7.92 8.28
N PRO A 42 10.93 -7.21 7.22
CA PRO A 42 10.31 -7.83 6.06
C PRO A 42 11.31 -8.72 5.29
N PRO A 43 10.86 -9.81 4.63
CA PRO A 43 11.76 -10.77 3.99
C PRO A 43 12.74 -10.18 2.96
N TYR A 44 12.34 -9.12 2.23
CA TYR A 44 13.18 -8.45 1.25
C TYR A 44 14.27 -7.55 1.86
N ARG A 45 14.17 -7.19 3.15
CA ARG A 45 15.24 -6.53 3.92
C ARG A 45 16.01 -7.51 4.81
N GLY A 46 15.92 -8.80 4.48
CA GLY A 46 16.67 -9.86 5.16
C GLY A 46 15.97 -10.48 6.36
N GLY A 47 14.69 -10.17 6.59
CA GLY A 47 13.87 -10.85 7.59
C GLY A 47 13.62 -12.33 7.25
N PRO A 48 13.25 -13.15 8.26
CA PRO A 48 12.96 -14.56 8.05
C PRO A 48 11.64 -14.72 7.29
N THR A 49 11.62 -15.59 6.27
CA THR A 49 10.41 -15.85 5.46
C THR A 49 9.35 -16.61 6.27
N VAL A 50 9.80 -17.43 7.22
CA VAL A 50 8.98 -18.07 8.25
C VAL A 50 9.42 -17.48 9.59
N PRO A 51 8.51 -16.88 10.39
CA PRO A 51 8.88 -16.26 11.66
C PRO A 51 9.64 -17.21 12.59
N LEU A 52 10.69 -16.69 13.23
CA LEU A 52 11.42 -17.38 14.29
C LEU A 52 10.52 -17.56 15.52
N LYS A 53 10.72 -18.66 16.23
CA LYS A 53 10.19 -18.80 17.59
C LYS A 53 10.98 -17.87 18.52
N VAL A 54 10.29 -17.08 19.33
CA VAL A 54 10.92 -16.21 20.34
C VAL A 54 11.14 -17.02 21.61
N ASP A 55 12.17 -17.85 21.62
CA ASP A 55 12.49 -18.80 22.69
C ASP A 55 13.77 -18.48 23.45
N GLY A 56 14.50 -17.42 23.08
CA GLY A 56 15.75 -17.03 23.73
C GLY A 56 16.94 -17.90 23.31
N LEU A 57 16.77 -18.78 22.32
CA LEU A 57 17.79 -19.72 21.88
C LEU A 57 18.47 -19.25 20.59
N CYS A 58 19.78 -19.01 20.65
CA CYS A 58 20.57 -18.54 19.51
C CYS A 58 21.22 -19.69 18.72
N TYR A 59 20.38 -20.56 18.13
CA TYR A 59 20.84 -21.70 17.31
C TYR A 59 20.74 -21.41 15.81
N ALA A 60 20.92 -22.44 14.97
CA ALA A 60 21.05 -22.33 13.52
C ALA A 60 20.02 -21.41 12.83
N LYS A 61 18.75 -21.46 13.25
CA LYS A 61 17.69 -20.60 12.67
C LYS A 61 17.86 -19.12 13.01
N THR A 62 18.19 -18.81 14.27
CA THR A 62 18.47 -17.43 14.71
C THR A 62 19.73 -16.91 14.03
N LEU A 63 20.80 -17.72 13.93
CA LEU A 63 22.03 -17.35 13.24
C LEU A 63 21.82 -17.09 11.74
N ALA A 64 21.05 -17.93 11.06
CA ALA A 64 20.71 -17.74 9.65
C ALA A 64 19.86 -16.48 9.41
N ALA A 65 18.96 -16.14 10.33
CA ALA A 65 18.19 -14.91 10.25
C ALA A 65 19.07 -13.65 10.47
N ILE A 66 20.03 -13.70 11.40
CA ILE A 66 21.00 -12.61 11.61
C ILE A 66 21.86 -12.44 10.36
N GLU A 67 22.39 -13.53 9.81
CA GLU A 67 23.17 -13.53 8.57
C GLU A 67 22.39 -12.89 7.40
N LYS A 68 21.15 -13.32 7.20
CA LYS A 68 20.27 -12.82 6.14
C LYS A 68 19.99 -11.32 6.34
N PHE A 69 19.74 -10.89 7.58
CA PHE A 69 19.51 -9.49 7.91
C PHE A 69 20.78 -8.63 7.73
N GLN A 70 21.95 -9.13 8.10
CA GLN A 70 23.21 -8.42 7.88
C GLN A 70 23.52 -8.26 6.40
N HIS A 71 23.29 -9.31 5.61
CA HIS A 71 23.49 -9.26 4.17
C HIS A 71 22.51 -8.27 3.49
N ALA A 72 21.21 -8.47 3.67
CA ALA A 72 20.19 -7.71 2.92
C ALA A 72 19.73 -6.42 3.62
N GLY A 73 19.69 -6.40 4.95
CA GLY A 73 19.25 -5.25 5.76
C GLY A 73 20.37 -4.27 6.09
N CYS A 74 21.59 -4.77 6.36
CA CYS A 74 22.75 -3.91 6.69
C CYS A 74 23.70 -3.67 5.50
N GLY A 75 23.57 -4.45 4.42
CA GLY A 75 24.43 -4.37 3.23
C GLY A 75 25.83 -4.94 3.42
N PHE A 76 26.01 -5.89 4.35
CA PHE A 76 27.31 -6.50 4.61
C PHE A 76 27.66 -7.52 3.53
N LYS A 77 28.81 -7.32 2.88
CA LYS A 77 29.35 -8.29 1.91
C LYS A 77 29.73 -9.62 2.57
N TRP A 78 30.15 -9.58 3.84
CA TRP A 78 30.55 -10.74 4.64
C TRP A 78 29.89 -10.69 6.02
N PRO A 79 28.68 -11.23 6.17
CA PRO A 79 27.98 -11.28 7.45
C PRO A 79 28.75 -12.13 8.48
N ASP A 80 28.97 -11.58 9.67
CA ASP A 80 29.65 -12.26 10.79
C ASP A 80 28.67 -13.02 11.71
N LYS A 81 27.36 -12.89 11.45
CA LYS A 81 26.25 -13.51 12.20
C LYS A 81 26.19 -13.07 13.66
N ARG A 82 26.72 -11.89 13.98
CA ARG A 82 26.82 -11.35 15.34
C ARG A 82 26.23 -9.95 15.44
N ILE A 83 25.50 -9.70 16.51
CA ILE A 83 24.91 -8.40 16.85
C ILE A 83 25.52 -7.93 18.17
N ASP A 84 26.33 -6.89 18.12
CA ASP A 84 26.93 -6.26 19.31
C ASP A 84 26.08 -5.06 19.80
N PRO A 85 26.03 -4.80 21.12
CA PRO A 85 25.36 -3.63 21.67
C PRO A 85 25.87 -2.32 21.06
N GLY A 86 24.96 -1.49 20.55
CA GLY A 86 25.32 -0.24 19.87
C GLY A 86 26.00 -0.41 18.51
N GLY A 87 26.23 -1.65 18.05
CA GLY A 87 26.82 -1.95 16.76
C GLY A 87 25.87 -1.65 15.59
N ARG A 88 26.42 -1.60 14.37
CA ARG A 88 25.65 -1.24 13.17
C ARG A 88 24.46 -2.17 12.93
N THR A 89 24.62 -3.48 13.10
CA THR A 89 23.50 -4.42 12.96
C THR A 89 22.41 -4.17 13.99
N TRP A 90 22.78 -3.80 15.23
CA TRP A 90 21.83 -3.45 16.28
C TRP A 90 21.06 -2.16 15.94
N ILE A 91 21.75 -1.12 15.50
CA ILE A 91 21.15 0.16 15.09
C ILE A 91 20.15 -0.05 13.95
N GLU A 92 20.51 -0.86 12.94
CA GLU A 92 19.61 -1.18 11.84
C GLU A 92 18.40 -2.01 12.29
N LEU A 93 18.59 -2.94 13.21
CA LEU A 93 17.52 -3.79 13.72
C LEU A 93 16.53 -3.00 14.60
N GLN A 94 17.01 -2.00 15.35
CA GLN A 94 16.18 -1.09 16.15
C GLN A 94 15.21 -0.25 15.32
N LYS A 95 15.45 -0.07 14.01
CA LYS A 95 14.50 0.61 13.12
C LYS A 95 13.16 -0.14 13.01
N TYR A 96 13.12 -1.41 13.42
CA TYR A 96 11.92 -2.24 13.48
C TYR A 96 11.39 -2.39 14.93
N ASP A 97 11.99 -1.68 15.88
CA ASP A 97 11.56 -1.60 17.28
C ASP A 97 10.56 -0.46 17.47
N HIS A 98 9.43 -0.55 16.76
CA HIS A 98 8.29 0.31 17.05
C HIS A 98 7.47 -0.33 18.18
N ALA A 99 7.50 0.28 19.36
CA ALA A 99 6.45 0.11 20.35
C ALA A 99 5.13 0.65 19.78
N GLU A 100 3.99 0.04 20.11
CA GLU A 100 2.67 0.58 19.76
C GLU A 100 2.62 2.10 20.05
N PRO A 101 2.34 2.97 19.06
CA PRO A 101 2.14 4.38 19.34
C PRO A 101 0.69 4.60 19.77
N GLN A 102 0.52 5.13 20.99
CA GLN A 102 -0.70 5.82 21.40
C GLN A 102 -0.99 7.00 20.45
N PRO A 103 -2.27 7.30 20.17
CA PRO A 103 -2.67 8.14 19.06
C PRO A 103 -2.60 9.62 19.44
N GLY A 104 -1.66 10.35 18.84
CA GLY A 104 -1.59 11.80 19.02
C GLY A 104 -0.52 12.39 18.12
N GLN A 105 -0.98 13.05 17.06
CA GLN A 105 -0.23 13.90 16.13
C GLN A 105 0.77 13.17 15.21
N GLU A 106 0.51 13.23 13.90
CA GLU A 106 1.30 14.02 12.93
C GLU A 106 1.06 13.55 11.47
N ASN A 107 0.36 14.42 10.74
CA ASN A 107 0.40 14.65 9.29
C ASN A 107 0.55 13.41 8.38
N LEU A 108 -0.56 12.71 8.14
CA LEU A 108 -0.74 11.86 6.96
C LEU A 108 -1.13 12.75 5.77
N ILE A 109 -0.14 13.34 5.10
CA ILE A 109 -0.33 13.89 3.75
C ILE A 109 -0.28 12.71 2.78
N ILE A 110 -1.43 12.34 2.22
CA ILE A 110 -1.51 11.76 0.87
C ILE A 110 -2.66 12.49 0.16
N CYS A 111 -2.26 13.43 -0.68
CA CYS A 111 -3.12 14.25 -1.54
C CYS A 111 -3.82 13.38 -2.59
N PHE A 112 -5.15 13.32 -2.54
CA PHE A 112 -5.90 13.83 -3.69
C PHE A 112 -5.93 15.35 -3.50
N PRO A 113 -5.55 16.19 -4.48
CA PRO A 113 -5.79 17.61 -4.33
C PRO A 113 -7.27 17.81 -3.99
N SER A 114 -7.55 18.56 -2.93
CA SER A 114 -8.82 19.26 -2.82
C SER A 114 -9.02 19.95 -4.16
N SER A 115 -10.10 19.64 -4.87
CA SER A 115 -10.53 20.43 -6.02
C SER A 115 -10.83 21.85 -5.52
N GLY A 116 -9.80 22.70 -5.54
CA GLY A 116 -9.97 24.14 -5.53
C GLY A 116 -10.50 24.50 -6.90
N GLU A 117 -11.82 24.55 -7.04
CA GLU A 117 -12.46 25.22 -8.17
C GLU A 117 -12.31 26.73 -7.94
N GLU A 118 -11.43 27.37 -8.71
CA GLU A 118 -11.57 28.79 -9.00
C GLU A 118 -12.68 28.99 -10.03
N SER A 119 -13.79 29.53 -9.52
CA SER A 119 -14.61 30.59 -10.13
C SER A 119 -15.02 30.47 -11.60
N ALA A 120 -16.27 30.05 -11.80
CA ALA A 120 -17.15 30.69 -12.79
C ALA A 120 -18.29 31.37 -12.04
N SER A 121 -18.28 32.71 -12.07
CA SER A 121 -19.31 33.59 -11.54
C SER A 121 -20.67 33.30 -12.19
N PHE A 122 -21.62 32.81 -11.40
CA PHE A 122 -23.03 32.84 -11.75
C PHE A 122 -23.82 33.36 -10.54
N VAL A 123 -24.44 34.52 -10.69
CA VAL A 123 -25.36 35.10 -9.71
C VAL A 123 -26.77 34.63 -10.09
N PRO A 124 -27.48 33.95 -9.19
CA PRO A 124 -28.92 34.03 -9.18
C PRO A 124 -29.39 34.66 -7.88
N THR A 125 -30.01 35.82 -8.02
CA THR A 125 -30.93 36.40 -7.05
C THR A 125 -32.05 35.39 -6.73
N GLY A 126 -32.10 34.92 -5.49
CA GLY A 126 -33.20 34.05 -5.03
C GLY A 126 -33.08 33.69 -3.55
N SER A 127 -33.97 34.30 -2.75
CA SER A 127 -34.40 34.00 -1.37
C SER A 127 -33.66 32.90 -0.57
N PHE A 128 -33.03 33.28 0.55
CA PHE A 128 -32.46 32.37 1.53
C PHE A 128 -33.57 31.68 2.36
N ALA A 129 -34.02 30.51 1.91
CA ALA A 129 -34.56 29.53 2.84
C ALA A 129 -33.39 28.97 3.66
N SER A 130 -33.46 29.08 4.98
CA SER A 130 -32.52 28.46 5.93
C SER A 130 -32.51 26.94 5.69
N VAL A 131 -31.52 26.46 4.94
CA VAL A 131 -31.24 25.02 4.80
C VAL A 131 -30.77 24.54 6.17
N ALA A 132 -31.52 23.60 6.76
CA ALA A 132 -31.10 22.93 7.98
C ALA A 132 -29.64 22.45 7.84
N PRO A 133 -28.78 22.60 8.87
CA PRO A 133 -27.40 22.17 8.78
C PRO A 133 -27.35 20.71 8.34
N ALA A 134 -26.52 20.42 7.32
CA ALA A 134 -26.32 19.07 6.85
C ALA A 134 -25.99 18.16 8.05
N PRO A 135 -26.57 16.95 8.13
CA PRO A 135 -26.34 16.06 9.26
C PRO A 135 -24.84 15.82 9.45
N PRO A 136 -24.34 15.78 10.70
CA PRO A 136 -22.93 15.56 10.95
C PRO A 136 -22.47 14.22 10.36
N VAL A 137 -21.34 14.23 9.67
CA VAL A 137 -20.72 13.01 9.14
C VAL A 137 -20.28 12.13 10.32
N THR A 138 -20.97 11.02 10.53
CA THR A 138 -20.64 10.00 11.55
C THR A 138 -19.90 8.82 10.93
N GLY A 139 -19.27 7.98 11.77
CA GLY A 139 -18.65 6.74 11.31
C GLY A 139 -19.62 5.84 10.54
N ASP A 140 -20.85 5.68 11.04
CA ASP A 140 -21.87 4.86 10.37
C ASP A 140 -22.26 5.42 9.00
N THR A 141 -22.38 6.74 8.87
CA THR A 141 -22.67 7.36 7.56
C THR A 141 -21.54 7.13 6.55
N LEU A 142 -20.27 7.15 6.99
CA LEU A 142 -19.13 6.87 6.13
C LEU A 142 -19.10 5.41 5.67
N VAL A 143 -19.38 4.46 6.57
CA VAL A 143 -19.52 3.04 6.24
C VAL A 143 -20.67 2.83 5.25
N ALA A 144 -21.82 3.48 5.46
CA ALA A 144 -22.97 3.37 4.56
C ALA A 144 -22.65 3.92 3.16
N LEU A 145 -22.01 5.09 3.07
CA LEU A 145 -21.59 5.68 1.79
C LEU A 145 -20.59 4.80 1.05
N ALA A 146 -19.64 4.20 1.76
CA ALA A 146 -18.68 3.27 1.17
C ALA A 146 -19.39 2.02 0.64
N ARG A 147 -20.27 1.40 1.44
CA ARG A 147 -21.03 0.21 1.04
C ARG A 147 -21.93 0.45 -0.17
N GLN A 148 -22.53 1.63 -0.30
CA GLN A 148 -23.30 2.01 -1.47
C GLN A 148 -22.50 1.93 -2.78
N GLN A 149 -21.18 2.16 -2.72
CA GLN A 149 -20.31 2.18 -3.91
C GLN A 149 -19.56 0.88 -4.19
N ILE A 150 -19.65 -0.11 -3.30
CA ILE A 150 -18.99 -1.41 -3.51
C ILE A 150 -19.53 -2.14 -4.74
N GLY A 151 -20.84 -2.04 -5.02
CA GLY A 151 -21.42 -2.66 -6.21
C GLY A 151 -20.80 -2.15 -7.51
N MET A 152 -20.63 -0.83 -7.61
CA MET A 152 -19.99 -0.19 -8.75
C MET A 152 -18.49 -0.55 -8.84
N ALA A 153 -17.76 -0.46 -7.73
CA ALA A 153 -16.36 -0.87 -7.67
C ALA A 153 -16.16 -2.34 -8.10
N SER A 154 -17.01 -3.24 -7.62
CA SER A 154 -16.97 -4.67 -7.95
C SER A 154 -17.25 -4.92 -9.43
N SER A 155 -18.22 -4.20 -10.02
CA SER A 155 -18.52 -4.27 -11.45
C SER A 155 -17.31 -3.89 -12.32
N TRP A 156 -16.63 -2.80 -11.98
CA TRP A 156 -15.44 -2.33 -12.69
C TRP A 156 -14.27 -3.32 -12.59
N VAL A 157 -14.03 -3.86 -11.39
CA VAL A 157 -13.00 -4.89 -11.18
C VAL A 157 -13.34 -6.18 -11.93
N ALA A 158 -14.59 -6.65 -11.87
CA ALA A 158 -15.04 -7.84 -12.60
C ALA A 158 -14.88 -7.67 -14.12
N THR A 159 -15.26 -6.50 -14.66
CA THR A 159 -15.06 -6.16 -16.08
C THR A 159 -13.59 -6.23 -16.47
N THR A 160 -12.71 -5.74 -15.61
CA THR A 160 -11.25 -5.80 -15.81
C THR A 160 -10.71 -7.22 -15.78
N VAL A 161 -11.19 -8.07 -14.87
CA VAL A 161 -10.82 -9.50 -14.81
C VAL A 161 -11.24 -10.24 -16.09
N VAL A 162 -12.44 -9.98 -16.61
CA VAL A 162 -12.90 -10.54 -17.88
C VAL A 162 -11.99 -10.10 -19.03
N ARG A 163 -11.67 -8.80 -19.08
CA ARG A 163 -10.77 -8.26 -20.11
C ARG A 163 -9.37 -8.88 -20.03
N LEU A 164 -8.76 -8.93 -18.86
CA LEU A 164 -7.45 -9.56 -18.64
C LEU A 164 -7.46 -11.02 -19.08
N THR A 165 -8.53 -11.76 -18.78
CA THR A 165 -8.68 -13.17 -19.20
C THR A 165 -8.74 -13.29 -20.73
N LYS A 166 -9.48 -12.39 -21.41
CA LYS A 166 -9.52 -12.32 -22.88
C LYS A 166 -8.13 -12.01 -23.46
N VAL A 167 -7.49 -10.94 -23.01
CA VAL A 167 -6.13 -10.55 -23.45
C VAL A 167 -5.16 -11.70 -23.26
N ARG A 168 -5.19 -12.36 -22.09
CA ARG A 168 -4.35 -13.50 -21.77
C ARG A 168 -4.47 -14.67 -22.75
N SER A 169 -5.67 -14.88 -23.31
CA SER A 169 -5.95 -15.93 -24.30
C SER A 169 -5.49 -15.57 -25.71
N GLU A 170 -5.42 -14.28 -26.03
CA GLU A 170 -5.01 -13.76 -27.34
C GLU A 170 -3.48 -13.67 -27.49
N ILE A 171 -2.72 -13.73 -26.38
CA ILE A 171 -1.26 -13.71 -26.39
C ILE A 171 -0.70 -15.00 -27.01
N GLN A 172 -0.01 -14.84 -28.13
CA GLN A 172 0.59 -15.94 -28.89
C GLN A 172 2.04 -15.63 -29.27
N ARG A 173 2.86 -16.67 -29.33
CA ARG A 173 4.26 -16.57 -29.73
C ARG A 173 4.35 -16.10 -31.18
N TYR A 174 5.22 -15.11 -31.45
CA TYR A 174 5.46 -14.53 -32.77
C TYR A 174 4.24 -13.90 -33.47
N LYS A 175 3.14 -13.67 -32.74
CA LYS A 175 1.97 -13.00 -33.30
C LYS A 175 2.26 -11.51 -33.53
N VAL A 176 1.96 -11.03 -34.73
CA VAL A 176 1.85 -9.60 -35.04
C VAL A 176 0.41 -9.20 -34.79
N TYR A 177 0.19 -8.27 -33.86
CA TYR A 177 -1.15 -7.85 -33.47
C TYR A 177 -1.69 -6.77 -34.41
N THR A 178 -3.00 -6.85 -34.72
CA THR A 178 -3.67 -5.80 -35.49
C THR A 178 -3.84 -4.52 -34.66
N LYS A 179 -4.19 -3.41 -35.31
CA LYS A 179 -4.47 -2.14 -34.60
C LYS A 179 -5.65 -2.30 -33.63
N GLU A 180 -6.65 -3.07 -34.02
CA GLU A 180 -7.86 -3.34 -33.23
C GLU A 180 -7.51 -4.21 -32.00
N GLU A 181 -6.65 -5.20 -32.16
CA GLU A 181 -6.16 -6.03 -31.05
C GLU A 181 -5.33 -5.18 -30.08
N ILE A 182 -4.41 -4.36 -30.57
CA ILE A 182 -3.63 -3.42 -29.74
C ILE A 182 -4.57 -2.46 -28.98
N GLN A 183 -5.59 -1.93 -29.65
CA GLN A 183 -6.58 -1.06 -29.01
C GLN A 183 -7.36 -1.80 -27.92
N SER A 184 -7.63 -3.10 -28.12
CA SER A 184 -8.30 -3.92 -27.11
C SER A 184 -7.47 -4.08 -25.82
N PHE A 185 -6.14 -3.92 -25.90
CA PHE A 185 -5.20 -3.98 -24.77
C PHE A 185 -4.90 -2.61 -24.14
N ALA A 186 -5.38 -1.52 -24.74
CA ALA A 186 -4.94 -0.16 -24.43
C ALA A 186 -5.05 0.19 -22.94
N SER A 187 -6.15 -0.19 -22.27
CA SER A 187 -6.30 0.08 -20.83
C SER A 187 -5.24 -0.65 -19.99
N ILE A 188 -4.90 -1.90 -20.32
CA ILE A 188 -3.87 -2.65 -19.60
C ILE A 188 -2.49 -2.06 -19.86
N GLU A 189 -2.19 -1.68 -21.10
CA GLU A 189 -0.91 -1.05 -21.45
C GLU A 189 -0.76 0.34 -20.83
N THR A 190 -1.82 1.14 -20.77
CA THR A 190 -1.82 2.45 -20.12
C THR A 190 -1.43 2.33 -18.65
N HIS A 191 -2.04 1.40 -17.91
CA HIS A 191 -1.88 1.36 -16.45
C HIS A 191 -0.80 0.39 -15.95
N PHE A 192 -0.42 -0.63 -16.72
CA PHE A 192 0.51 -1.69 -16.28
C PHE A 192 1.75 -1.89 -17.15
N LYS A 193 1.84 -1.28 -18.33
CA LYS A 193 3.06 -1.30 -19.17
C LYS A 193 3.55 -2.73 -19.45
N VAL A 194 2.63 -3.65 -19.70
CA VAL A 194 2.95 -5.07 -19.96
C VAL A 194 3.83 -5.21 -21.21
N ARG A 195 3.64 -4.32 -22.20
CA ARG A 195 4.31 -4.32 -23.50
C ARG A 195 4.11 -5.64 -24.24
N ILE A 196 2.85 -6.07 -24.38
CA ILE A 196 2.43 -7.36 -24.94
C ILE A 196 3.07 -7.63 -26.29
N ALA A 197 3.11 -6.64 -27.19
CA ALA A 197 3.68 -6.79 -28.54
C ALA A 197 5.22 -6.90 -28.56
N TYR A 198 5.90 -6.55 -27.47
CA TYR A 198 7.37 -6.45 -27.40
C TYR A 198 7.99 -7.34 -26.32
N THR A 199 7.17 -8.11 -25.61
CA THR A 199 7.59 -8.98 -24.52
C THR A 199 7.40 -10.44 -24.94
N PRO A 200 8.35 -11.35 -24.64
CA PRO A 200 8.18 -12.78 -24.91
C PRO A 200 6.84 -13.28 -24.38
N ASP A 201 6.17 -14.16 -25.13
CA ASP A 201 4.78 -14.57 -24.85
C ASP A 201 4.61 -15.18 -23.45
N VAL A 202 5.57 -15.99 -23.00
CA VAL A 202 5.60 -16.56 -21.64
C VAL A 202 5.64 -15.48 -20.57
N GLU A 203 6.47 -14.45 -20.76
CA GLU A 203 6.61 -13.35 -19.81
C GLU A 203 5.39 -12.44 -19.84
N ALA A 204 4.88 -12.07 -21.02
CA ALA A 204 3.66 -11.27 -21.15
C ALA A 204 2.47 -11.96 -20.48
N LYS A 205 2.35 -13.28 -20.65
CA LYS A 205 1.35 -14.12 -19.98
C LYS A 205 1.49 -14.07 -18.46
N ALA A 206 2.70 -14.29 -17.93
CA ALA A 206 2.97 -14.22 -16.50
C ALA A 206 2.65 -12.83 -15.92
N ARG A 207 2.98 -11.76 -16.66
CA ARG A 207 2.68 -10.38 -16.28
C ARG A 207 1.19 -10.13 -16.15
N ILE A 208 0.40 -10.59 -17.13
CA ILE A 208 -1.07 -10.52 -17.10
C ILE A 208 -1.63 -11.38 -15.98
N ASP A 209 -1.10 -12.58 -15.76
CA ASP A 209 -1.56 -13.49 -14.70
C ASP A 209 -1.36 -12.88 -13.30
N LYS A 210 -0.24 -12.18 -13.05
CA LYS A 210 0.00 -11.43 -11.80
C LYS A 210 -1.02 -10.30 -11.61
N ILE A 211 -1.27 -9.49 -12.64
CA ILE A 211 -2.26 -8.40 -12.59
C ILE A 211 -3.66 -8.96 -12.30
N ASN A 212 -4.05 -10.01 -13.03
CA ASN A 212 -5.35 -10.67 -12.89
C ASN A 212 -5.52 -11.30 -11.49
N GLY A 213 -4.46 -11.90 -10.94
CA GLY A 213 -4.44 -12.42 -9.57
C GLY A 213 -4.72 -11.33 -8.54
N THR A 214 -4.07 -10.17 -8.65
CA THR A 214 -4.32 -9.05 -7.74
C THR A 214 -5.74 -8.50 -7.88
N PHE A 215 -6.28 -8.34 -9.09
CA PHE A 215 -7.68 -7.90 -9.26
C PHE A 215 -8.70 -8.89 -8.67
N LYS A 216 -8.45 -10.20 -8.77
CA LYS A 216 -9.30 -11.20 -8.12
C LYS A 216 -9.27 -11.07 -6.60
N LEU A 217 -8.11 -10.80 -6.01
CA LEU A 217 -7.99 -10.51 -4.58
C LEU A 217 -8.71 -9.21 -4.21
N ILE A 218 -8.57 -8.14 -5.02
CA ILE A 218 -9.32 -6.89 -4.82
C ILE A 218 -10.83 -7.16 -4.83
N LEU A 219 -11.32 -7.98 -5.77
CA LEU A 219 -12.74 -8.34 -5.83
C LEU A 219 -13.21 -9.08 -4.57
N GLN A 220 -12.37 -9.97 -4.04
CA GLN A 220 -12.64 -10.64 -2.76
C GLN A 220 -12.64 -9.65 -1.59
N ALA A 221 -11.67 -8.74 -1.55
CA ALA A 221 -11.59 -7.68 -0.54
C ALA A 221 -12.81 -6.77 -0.54
N LEU A 222 -13.29 -6.35 -1.72
CA LEU A 222 -14.54 -5.61 -1.89
C LEU A 222 -15.74 -6.38 -1.32
N GLY A 223 -15.81 -7.69 -1.57
CA GLY A 223 -16.85 -8.56 -1.01
C GLY A 223 -16.78 -8.71 0.52
N VAL A 224 -15.57 -8.63 1.10
CA VAL A 224 -15.36 -8.61 2.55
C VAL A 224 -15.85 -7.29 3.13
N ILE A 225 -15.37 -6.15 2.61
CA ILE A 225 -15.77 -4.82 3.12
C ILE A 225 -17.26 -4.49 2.92
N ALA A 226 -17.93 -5.20 2.01
CA ALA A 226 -19.38 -5.14 1.86
C ALA A 226 -20.13 -5.62 3.12
N LYS A 227 -19.53 -6.55 3.87
CA LYS A 227 -20.17 -7.22 5.01
C LYS A 227 -19.53 -6.81 6.34
N ASP A 228 -18.21 -6.75 6.38
CA ASP A 228 -17.41 -6.65 7.61
C ASP A 228 -16.07 -5.93 7.34
N ARG A 229 -15.26 -5.64 8.36
CA ARG A 229 -13.89 -5.08 8.21
C ARG A 229 -13.83 -3.74 7.47
N LEU A 230 -14.88 -2.94 7.63
CA LEU A 230 -14.98 -1.57 7.16
C LEU A 230 -15.36 -0.67 8.35
N VAL A 231 -14.54 0.33 8.64
CA VAL A 231 -14.69 1.22 9.80
C VAL A 231 -14.78 2.65 9.31
N GLY A 232 -15.78 3.41 9.75
CA GLY A 232 -15.86 4.84 9.47
C GLY A 232 -15.27 5.64 10.62
N ASP A 233 -14.35 6.57 10.32
CA ASP A 233 -13.74 7.44 11.32
C ASP A 233 -13.80 8.91 10.86
N PRO A 234 -14.79 9.69 11.35
CA PRO A 234 -14.96 11.09 10.95
C PRO A 234 -13.87 12.00 11.52
N SER A 235 -12.98 11.53 12.41
CA SER A 235 -11.82 12.31 12.87
C SER A 235 -10.70 12.40 11.83
N LYS A 236 -10.70 11.49 10.84
CA LYS A 236 -9.67 11.40 9.80
C LYS A 236 -10.06 12.24 8.60
N THR A 237 -9.16 13.12 8.15
CA THR A 237 -9.37 14.00 6.98
C THR A 237 -8.90 13.38 5.66
N TYR A 238 -8.73 12.06 5.59
CA TYR A 238 -8.46 11.35 4.34
C TYR A 238 -9.72 10.67 3.82
N LYS A 239 -9.71 10.20 2.57
CA LYS A 239 -10.86 9.51 1.96
C LYS A 239 -10.98 8.09 2.50
N ALA A 240 -9.94 7.28 2.35
CA ALA A 240 -9.86 5.97 3.01
C ALA A 240 -8.40 5.59 3.24
N ALA A 241 -8.18 4.56 4.03
CA ALA A 241 -6.87 3.97 4.30
C ALA A 241 -7.01 2.48 4.60
N ALA A 242 -6.13 1.68 4.01
CA ALA A 242 -5.92 0.28 4.37
C ALA A 242 -4.47 0.04 4.77
N VAL A 243 -4.25 -0.87 5.72
CA VAL A 243 -2.91 -1.35 6.05
C VAL A 243 -2.40 -2.20 4.87
N PRO A 244 -1.22 -1.92 4.29
CA PRO A 244 -0.68 -2.73 3.20
C PRO A 244 -0.54 -4.20 3.60
N GLY A 245 -1.11 -5.12 2.81
CA GLY A 245 -1.14 -6.56 3.11
C GLY A 245 -2.06 -6.98 4.26
N GLY A 246 -2.83 -6.03 4.82
CA GLY A 246 -3.75 -6.26 5.95
C GLY A 246 -4.88 -7.26 5.67
N PHE A 247 -5.17 -7.56 4.40
CA PHE A 247 -6.31 -8.41 4.03
C PHE A 247 -6.25 -9.80 4.68
N PHE A 248 -5.05 -10.34 4.86
CA PHE A 248 -4.82 -11.67 5.43
C PHE A 248 -4.82 -11.69 6.97
N TYR A 249 -4.96 -10.53 7.63
CA TYR A 249 -5.02 -10.41 9.08
C TYR A 249 -6.45 -10.16 9.53
N PRO A 250 -7.11 -11.10 10.23
CA PRO A 250 -8.55 -11.02 10.52
C PRO A 250 -9.00 -9.75 11.26
N LYS A 251 -8.11 -9.09 12.00
CA LYS A 251 -8.41 -7.87 12.76
C LYS A 251 -8.23 -6.58 11.97
N ASP A 252 -7.53 -6.62 10.85
CA ASP A 252 -7.30 -5.43 10.04
C ASP A 252 -8.58 -5.06 9.29
N SER A 253 -8.79 -3.77 9.10
CA SER A 253 -9.97 -3.21 8.43
C SER A 253 -9.55 -2.09 7.48
N VAL A 254 -10.42 -1.79 6.51
CA VAL A 254 -10.33 -0.56 5.74
C VAL A 254 -11.01 0.56 6.53
N ILE A 255 -10.33 1.69 6.70
CA ILE A 255 -10.85 2.86 7.42
C ILE A 255 -11.30 3.89 6.40
N VAL A 256 -12.56 4.33 6.47
CA VAL A 256 -13.14 5.39 5.66
C VAL A 256 -13.11 6.68 6.48
N GLY A 257 -12.44 7.71 5.98
CA GLY A 257 -12.33 9.00 6.65
C GLY A 257 -13.37 10.00 6.15
N ARG A 258 -13.42 11.17 6.80
CA ARG A 258 -14.38 12.25 6.57
C ARG A 258 -14.45 12.69 5.10
N ASP A 259 -13.31 12.85 4.45
CA ASP A 259 -13.21 13.38 3.09
C ASP A 259 -13.83 12.44 2.04
N PHE A 260 -14.10 11.18 2.39
CA PHE A 260 -14.84 10.26 1.54
C PHE A 260 -16.23 10.79 1.23
N ALA A 261 -16.89 11.45 2.20
CA ALA A 261 -18.25 11.95 2.03
C ALA A 261 -18.38 12.92 0.85
N ASN A 262 -17.36 13.75 0.64
CA ASN A 262 -17.29 14.80 -0.38
C ASN A 262 -17.01 14.27 -1.80
N CYS A 263 -16.69 12.99 -1.93
CA CYS A 263 -16.36 12.39 -3.22
C CYS A 263 -17.61 12.11 -4.05
N ASN A 264 -17.53 12.34 -5.36
CA ASN A 264 -18.53 11.84 -6.30
C ASN A 264 -18.53 10.29 -6.32
N PRO A 265 -19.59 9.64 -6.83
CA PRO A 265 -19.69 8.18 -6.87
C PRO A 265 -18.47 7.48 -7.48
N ASN A 266 -17.95 8.00 -8.59
CA ASN A 266 -16.84 7.38 -9.30
C ASN A 266 -15.55 7.41 -8.48
N LEU A 267 -15.26 8.56 -7.86
CA LEU A 267 -14.11 8.72 -6.98
C LEU A 267 -14.23 7.81 -5.74
N LYS A 268 -15.42 7.68 -5.16
CA LYS A 268 -15.67 6.73 -4.05
C LYS A 268 -15.33 5.30 -4.45
N ALA A 269 -15.82 4.83 -5.61
CA ALA A 269 -15.52 3.49 -6.10
C ALA A 269 -14.02 3.30 -6.38
N ALA A 270 -13.38 4.27 -7.03
CA ALA A 270 -11.94 4.23 -7.31
C ALA A 270 -11.10 4.16 -6.02
N VAL A 271 -11.44 4.96 -5.00
CA VAL A 271 -10.78 4.95 -3.69
C VAL A 271 -10.91 3.58 -3.02
N LEU A 272 -12.08 2.94 -3.06
CA LEU A 272 -12.25 1.61 -2.48
C LEU A 272 -11.38 0.56 -3.18
N ILE A 273 -11.28 0.61 -4.51
CA ILE A 273 -10.40 -0.28 -5.29
C ILE A 273 -8.93 -0.03 -4.95
N HIS A 274 -8.53 1.24 -4.86
CA HIS A 274 -7.17 1.66 -4.48
C HIS A 274 -6.78 1.13 -3.11
N GLU A 275 -7.62 1.34 -2.09
CA GLU A 275 -7.33 0.85 -0.75
C GLU A 275 -7.34 -0.68 -0.69
N CYS A 276 -8.24 -1.34 -1.42
CA CYS A 276 -8.20 -2.81 -1.53
C CYS A 276 -6.90 -3.29 -2.19
N ALA A 277 -6.32 -2.56 -3.15
CA ALA A 277 -5.05 -2.92 -3.77
C ALA A 277 -3.89 -2.89 -2.75
N HIS A 278 -3.84 -1.86 -1.89
CA HIS A 278 -2.93 -1.83 -0.73
C HIS A 278 -3.18 -3.01 0.20
N TRP A 279 -4.45 -3.23 0.53
CA TRP A 279 -4.82 -4.21 1.54
C TRP A 279 -4.45 -5.64 1.15
N VAL A 280 -4.58 -6.00 -0.14
CA VAL A 280 -4.31 -7.37 -0.62
C VAL A 280 -2.86 -7.60 -1.05
N ASP A 281 -2.11 -6.55 -1.38
CA ASP A 281 -0.70 -6.65 -1.77
C ASP A 281 0.12 -5.59 -1.02
N GLY A 282 0.84 -6.03 0.02
CA GLY A 282 1.65 -5.14 0.85
C GLY A 282 2.85 -4.50 0.13
N SER A 283 3.10 -4.85 -1.13
CA SER A 283 4.07 -4.15 -1.98
C SER A 283 3.47 -2.96 -2.75
N CYS A 284 2.14 -2.81 -2.75
CA CYS A 284 1.49 -1.64 -3.31
C CYS A 284 1.88 -0.39 -2.50
N SER A 285 2.25 0.67 -3.21
CA SER A 285 2.67 1.99 -2.72
C SER A 285 2.06 3.06 -3.63
N HIS A 286 2.43 4.32 -3.39
CA HIS A 286 2.01 5.47 -4.18
C HIS A 286 3.17 5.96 -5.06
N VAL A 287 3.31 5.40 -6.27
CA VAL A 287 4.40 5.76 -7.20
C VAL A 287 4.04 6.99 -8.04
N ALA A 288 2.81 7.03 -8.55
CA ALA A 288 2.29 8.12 -9.36
C ALA A 288 0.82 8.35 -9.02
N THR A 289 0.41 9.61 -8.87
CA THR A 289 -1.01 9.98 -8.91
C THR A 289 -1.45 10.00 -10.35
N GLU A 290 -2.72 9.73 -10.56
CA GLU A 290 -3.39 9.77 -11.85
C GLU A 290 -3.79 11.18 -12.32
N LEU A 291 -3.60 12.22 -11.50
CA LEU A 291 -3.88 13.59 -11.91
C LEU A 291 -2.60 14.37 -12.26
N PRO A 292 -2.54 15.08 -13.40
CA PRO A 292 -3.57 15.24 -14.42
C PRO A 292 -3.58 14.10 -15.44
N ASP A 293 -4.72 13.89 -16.07
CA ASP A 293 -4.93 12.94 -17.18
C ASP A 293 -4.07 13.30 -18.42
N PRO A 294 -3.54 12.33 -19.21
CA PRO A 294 -3.38 10.90 -18.96
C PRO A 294 -2.03 10.53 -18.34
N VAL A 295 -1.19 11.52 -18.06
CA VAL A 295 0.20 11.31 -17.68
C VAL A 295 0.36 11.09 -16.17
N GLY A 296 -0.58 11.59 -15.37
CA GLY A 296 -0.48 11.63 -13.91
C GLY A 296 0.56 12.63 -13.41
N LYS A 297 0.68 12.75 -12.09
CA LYS A 297 1.77 13.47 -11.43
C LYS A 297 2.60 12.52 -10.57
N PRO A 298 3.90 12.80 -10.46
CA PRO A 298 4.71 12.35 -9.35
C PRO A 298 4.04 12.48 -7.99
N LEU A 299 4.11 11.45 -7.15
CA LEU A 299 3.76 11.55 -5.74
C LEU A 299 5.00 11.52 -4.86
N HIS A 300 4.91 12.28 -3.77
CA HIS A 300 5.79 12.20 -2.63
C HIS A 300 5.02 11.47 -1.53
N ASP A 301 5.36 10.22 -1.23
CA ASP A 301 4.91 9.58 -0.01
C ASP A 301 6.04 9.59 1.04
N LYS A 302 5.63 9.57 2.29
CA LYS A 302 6.54 9.50 3.44
C LYS A 302 7.04 8.07 3.68
N TRP A 303 6.30 7.06 3.19
CA TRP A 303 6.54 5.62 3.45
C TRP A 303 7.33 4.91 2.35
N ALA A 304 7.71 5.61 1.27
CA ALA A 304 8.61 5.23 0.19
C ALA A 304 9.13 3.77 0.27
N ALA A 305 8.29 2.81 -0.12
CA ALA A 305 8.75 1.46 -0.37
C ALA A 305 9.66 1.46 -1.61
N ILE A 306 10.59 0.49 -1.63
CA ILE A 306 11.87 0.50 -2.35
C ILE A 306 11.69 0.30 -3.87
N ALA A 307 11.12 1.30 -4.53
CA ALA A 307 11.26 1.57 -5.95
C ALA A 307 10.89 3.04 -6.26
N ASN A 308 11.46 4.01 -5.53
CA ASN A 308 11.26 5.43 -5.86
C ASN A 308 12.57 6.04 -6.41
N PRO A 309 12.83 6.01 -7.73
CA PRO A 309 13.95 6.75 -8.32
C PRO A 309 13.63 8.25 -8.51
N GLY A 310 12.55 8.76 -7.93
CA GLY A 310 12.18 10.16 -8.00
C GLY A 310 11.01 10.38 -8.94
N LYS A 311 9.99 11.04 -8.41
CA LYS A 311 8.97 11.80 -9.13
C LYS A 311 8.57 11.23 -10.50
N LYS A 312 8.08 9.99 -10.56
CA LYS A 312 7.64 9.37 -11.82
C LYS A 312 6.15 9.56 -12.07
N ASN A 313 5.79 9.80 -13.32
CA ASN A 313 4.41 9.78 -13.81
C ASN A 313 4.10 8.45 -14.51
N TYR A 314 2.86 8.24 -14.96
CA TYR A 314 2.44 6.98 -15.60
C TYR A 314 3.25 6.62 -16.86
N LEU A 315 3.73 7.61 -17.61
CA LEU A 315 4.58 7.36 -18.79
C LEU A 315 5.97 6.86 -18.42
N GLN A 316 6.44 7.19 -17.22
CA GLN A 316 7.78 6.87 -16.72
C GLN A 316 7.81 5.57 -15.90
N MET A 317 6.65 4.99 -15.58
CA MET A 317 6.58 3.69 -14.93
C MET A 317 6.94 2.57 -15.91
N ASP A 318 7.65 1.56 -15.41
CA ASP A 318 7.77 0.26 -16.05
C ASP A 318 6.73 -0.71 -15.45
N TYR A 319 6.71 -1.95 -15.92
CA TYR A 319 5.79 -2.98 -15.44
C TYR A 319 5.86 -3.19 -13.92
N ASN A 320 7.07 -3.24 -13.35
CA ASN A 320 7.27 -3.56 -11.94
C ASN A 320 6.76 -2.44 -11.03
N LEU A 321 7.04 -1.18 -11.42
CA LEU A 321 6.50 -0.01 -10.74
C LEU A 321 4.97 0.05 -10.85
N ALA A 322 4.44 -0.30 -12.02
CA ALA A 322 3.02 -0.22 -12.26
C ALA A 322 2.21 -1.25 -11.46
N ILE A 323 2.70 -2.47 -11.28
CA ILE A 323 2.04 -3.48 -10.42
C ILE A 323 2.16 -3.17 -8.92
N GLN A 324 3.09 -2.30 -8.53
CA GLN A 324 3.26 -1.79 -7.17
C GLN A 324 2.54 -0.46 -6.96
N ASN A 325 1.85 0.09 -7.95
CA ASN A 325 1.16 1.36 -7.83
C ASN A 325 -0.34 1.13 -7.60
N ALA A 326 -0.86 1.45 -6.41
CA ALA A 326 -2.27 1.23 -6.10
C ALA A 326 -3.22 1.97 -7.07
N TYR A 327 -2.82 3.17 -7.51
CA TYR A 327 -3.56 3.94 -8.52
C TYR A 327 -3.67 3.21 -9.87
N SER A 328 -2.71 2.36 -10.25
CA SER A 328 -2.81 1.58 -11.49
C SER A 328 -4.00 0.62 -11.47
N TYR A 329 -4.32 0.03 -10.33
CA TYR A 329 -5.47 -0.86 -10.18
C TYR A 329 -6.79 -0.10 -10.22
N ALA A 330 -6.89 1.00 -9.45
CA ALA A 330 -8.09 1.83 -9.40
C ALA A 330 -8.45 2.38 -10.79
N GLN A 331 -7.48 2.94 -11.50
CA GLN A 331 -7.72 3.54 -12.81
C GLN A 331 -7.97 2.53 -13.91
N CYS A 332 -7.25 1.41 -13.91
CA CYS A 332 -7.51 0.37 -14.89
C CYS A 332 -8.94 -0.18 -14.73
N ALA A 333 -9.40 -0.35 -13.49
CA ALA A 333 -10.79 -0.73 -13.22
C ALA A 333 -11.78 0.33 -13.69
N LEU A 334 -11.56 1.60 -13.36
CA LEU A 334 -12.39 2.72 -13.79
C LEU A 334 -12.46 2.82 -15.33
N HIS A 335 -11.32 2.81 -16.02
CA HIS A 335 -11.22 2.89 -17.46
C HIS A 335 -11.99 1.74 -18.13
N ASN A 336 -11.83 0.51 -17.65
CA ASN A 336 -12.58 -0.62 -18.18
C ASN A 336 -14.07 -0.54 -17.85
N GLY A 337 -14.43 -0.05 -16.66
CA GLY A 337 -15.82 0.08 -16.20
C GLY A 337 -16.62 1.16 -16.92
N LEU A 338 -15.97 2.29 -17.24
CA LEU A 338 -16.58 3.39 -17.98
C LEU A 338 -16.43 3.25 -19.50
N GLY A 339 -15.55 2.35 -19.96
CA GLY A 339 -15.18 2.19 -21.37
C GLY A 339 -14.29 3.32 -21.92
N ILE A 340 -13.92 4.29 -21.09
CA ILE A 340 -13.14 5.47 -21.42
C ILE A 340 -12.18 5.79 -20.26
N ASP A 341 -10.97 6.24 -20.58
CA ASP A 341 -10.04 6.79 -19.58
C ASP A 341 -10.50 8.20 -19.19
N LYS A 342 -11.59 8.30 -18.41
CA LYS A 342 -12.05 9.54 -17.78
C LYS A 342 -11.79 9.45 -16.29
N ARG A 343 -10.69 10.08 -15.85
CA ARG A 343 -10.29 10.11 -14.45
C ARG A 343 -11.26 10.98 -13.65
N PRO A 344 -11.64 10.62 -12.42
CA PRO A 344 -12.53 11.44 -11.62
C PRO A 344 -11.79 12.75 -11.30
N PRO A 345 -12.46 13.92 -11.37
CA PRO A 345 -11.87 15.19 -10.95
C PRO A 345 -11.52 15.20 -9.46
#